data_AF-C6TLY0-F1
#
_entry.id   AF-C6TLY0-F1
#
_cell.length_a   1.000
_cell.length_b   1.000
_cell.length_c   1.000
_cell.angle_alpha   90.00
_cell.angle_beta   90.00
_cell.angle_gamma   90.00
#
_symmetry.space_group_name_H-M   'P 1'
#
loop_
_entity.id
_entity.type
_entity.pdbx_description
1 polymer ?
#
loop_
_entity_poly.entity_id
_entity_poly.type
_entity_poly.pdbx_seq_one_letter_code
_entity_poly.pdbx_strand_id
1 'polypeptide(L)'
;MNQKGHEKKIEKPDDESESYGRSWRLTVEANNARPWRIVPGNCYNHLQNYMSGGQYQLDLNLVVQHILSYAHEIPLAADGMDAWILDVDDTCISNIDYYKGRRFGCDPFDSAIFKAWIMKGKCPANPAVLELFNALIKKGFKVFLLTGRDQATLAQITTNNLRNQGFIGYQRLIFRSAKYKGQSAVRYKSAIRKEIEGEGYRIRGNVGDQWSDLQGECLGNRTFKLPNPMYFIS
;
A
#
# COMPACT_ATOMS: atom_id res chain seq x y z
N MET A 1 50.25 30.59 5.73
CA MET A 1 49.06 30.47 4.87
C MET A 1 48.15 29.42 5.48
N ASN A 2 47.03 29.85 6.10
CA ASN A 2 46.11 28.96 6.80
C ASN A 2 45.25 28.17 5.82
N GLN A 3 45.31 26.84 5.90
CA GLN A 3 44.27 25.95 5.38
C GLN A 3 43.07 26.00 6.33
N LYS A 4 41.92 26.50 5.86
CA LYS A 4 40.63 26.29 6.54
C LYS A 4 39.88 25.19 5.79
N GLY A 5 39.83 24.01 6.39
CA GLY A 5 38.88 22.97 6.00
C GLY A 5 37.46 23.46 6.28
N HIS A 6 36.59 23.41 5.28
CA HIS A 6 35.15 23.55 5.45
C HIS A 6 34.58 22.19 5.86
N GLU A 7 34.41 21.98 7.16
CA GLU A 7 33.47 20.96 7.64
C GLU A 7 32.06 21.41 7.26
N LYS A 8 31.39 20.64 6.39
CA LYS A 8 29.95 20.76 6.19
C LYS A 8 29.26 20.40 7.51
N LYS A 9 28.76 21.41 8.23
CA LYS A 9 27.76 21.19 9.28
C LYS A 9 26.56 20.50 8.67
N ILE A 10 26.30 19.27 9.09
CA ILE A 10 25.02 18.62 8.87
C ILE A 10 24.04 19.36 9.79
N GLU A 11 23.22 20.25 9.22
CA GLU A 11 22.15 20.91 9.97
C GLU A 11 21.22 19.84 10.53
N LYS A 12 21.05 19.83 11.86
CA LYS A 12 20.02 19.02 12.51
C LYS A 12 18.66 19.48 11.97
N PRO A 13 17.73 18.55 11.67
CA PRO A 13 16.38 18.93 11.28
C PRO A 13 15.78 19.86 12.34
N ASP A 14 15.14 20.93 11.88
CA ASP A 14 14.40 21.86 12.73
C ASP A 14 13.33 21.09 13.53
N ASP A 15 13.35 21.21 14.86
CA ASP A 15 12.51 20.43 15.78
C ASP A 15 11.01 20.70 15.55
N GLU A 16 10.69 21.92 15.07
CA GLU A 16 9.33 22.31 14.67
C GLU A 16 8.87 21.57 13.39
N SER A 17 9.77 21.40 12.42
CA SER A 17 9.51 20.68 11.16
C SER A 17 9.27 19.18 11.40
N GLU A 18 10.03 18.57 12.31
CA GLU A 18 9.82 17.18 12.72
C GLU A 18 8.49 17.00 13.45
N SER A 19 8.17 17.89 14.39
CA SER A 19 6.92 17.86 15.16
C SER A 19 5.67 18.07 14.29
N TYR A 20 5.75 19.02 13.35
CA TYR A 20 4.69 19.22 12.35
C TYR A 20 4.55 17.99 11.45
N GLY A 21 5.66 17.43 10.98
CA GLY A 21 5.67 16.23 10.13
C GLY A 21 4.95 15.05 10.78
N ARG A 22 5.19 14.80 12.07
CA ARG A 22 4.49 13.75 12.84
C ARG A 22 2.99 14.00 12.89
N SER A 23 2.58 15.22 13.19
CA SER A 23 1.17 15.61 13.28
C SER A 23 0.49 15.50 11.92
N TRP A 24 1.15 15.95 10.86
CA TRP A 24 0.66 15.83 9.49
C TRP A 24 0.47 14.36 9.09
N ARG A 25 1.47 13.49 9.33
CA ARG A 25 1.36 12.04 9.08
C ARG A 25 0.15 11.45 9.78
N LEU A 26 -0.07 11.77 11.05
CA LEU A 26 -1.25 11.31 11.79
C LEU A 26 -2.55 11.74 11.11
N THR A 27 -2.64 13.00 10.64
CA THR A 27 -3.84 13.46 9.92
C THR A 27 -4.08 12.76 8.59
N VAL A 28 -3.00 12.37 7.89
CA VAL A 28 -3.08 11.56 6.66
C VAL A 28 -3.58 10.15 6.98
N GLU A 29 -2.96 9.47 7.94
CA GLU A 29 -3.31 8.10 8.30
C GLU A 29 -4.72 8.00 8.88
N ALA A 30 -5.17 8.99 9.66
CA ALA A 30 -6.52 9.09 10.20
C ALA A 30 -7.57 9.57 9.18
N ASN A 31 -7.20 9.79 7.92
CA ASN A 31 -8.08 10.28 6.84
C ASN A 31 -8.68 11.69 7.06
N ASN A 32 -8.06 12.50 7.92
CA ASN A 32 -8.49 13.88 8.20
C ASN A 32 -7.98 14.84 7.12
N ALA A 33 -6.77 14.63 6.61
CA ALA A 33 -6.21 15.41 5.52
C ALA A 33 -6.62 14.80 4.16
N ARG A 34 -7.59 15.41 3.47
CA ARG A 34 -8.04 14.96 2.14
C ARG A 34 -8.75 16.06 1.32
N PRO A 35 -8.58 16.09 -0.01
CA PRO A 35 -7.49 15.49 -0.76
C PRO A 35 -6.18 16.28 -0.58
N TRP A 36 -5.03 15.63 -0.76
CA TRP A 36 -3.73 16.30 -0.84
C TRP A 36 -2.96 15.82 -2.07
N ARG A 37 -2.07 16.67 -2.61
CA ARG A 37 -1.40 16.44 -3.90
C ARG A 37 0.06 16.03 -3.77
N ILE A 38 0.77 16.67 -2.84
CA ILE A 38 2.17 16.41 -2.52
C ILE A 38 2.33 16.50 -1.01
N VAL A 39 3.34 15.82 -0.48
CA VAL A 39 3.77 15.98 0.90
C VAL A 39 4.29 17.41 1.10
N PRO A 40 3.89 18.15 2.16
CA PRO A 40 4.45 19.46 2.46
C PRO A 40 5.98 19.40 2.55
N GLY A 41 6.67 20.38 1.95
CA GLY A 41 8.14 20.36 1.88
C GLY A 41 8.81 20.35 3.26
N ASN A 42 8.19 20.99 4.26
CA ASN A 42 8.63 20.97 5.65
C ASN A 42 8.38 19.62 6.37
N CYS A 43 7.71 18.64 5.75
CA CYS A 43 7.58 17.28 6.30
C CYS A 43 8.65 16.32 5.77
N TYR A 44 9.53 16.74 4.84
CA TYR A 44 10.48 15.86 4.15
C TYR A 44 11.38 15.09 5.13
N ASN A 45 12.02 15.78 6.06
CA ASN A 45 12.93 15.15 7.02
C ASN A 45 12.19 14.11 7.88
N HIS A 46 10.99 14.47 8.36
CA HIS A 46 10.15 13.53 9.10
C HIS A 46 9.80 12.28 8.29
N LEU A 47 9.35 12.43 7.04
CA LEU A 47 9.02 11.27 6.21
C LEU A 47 10.23 10.43 5.86
N GLN A 48 11.38 11.05 5.57
CA GLN A 48 12.62 10.31 5.34
C GLN A 48 12.99 9.47 6.56
N ASN A 49 12.94 10.07 7.76
CA ASN A 49 13.20 9.40 9.02
C ASN A 49 12.18 8.29 9.29
N TYR A 50 10.89 8.53 9.07
CA TYR A 50 9.83 7.56 9.28
C TYR A 50 9.96 6.34 8.35
N MET A 51 10.12 6.59 7.04
CA MET A 51 10.18 5.55 6.02
C MET A 51 11.48 4.76 6.03
N SER A 52 12.59 5.36 6.48
CA SER A 52 13.93 4.72 6.44
C SER A 52 14.46 4.33 7.82
N GLY A 53 13.94 4.92 8.90
CA GLY A 53 14.44 4.78 10.28
C GLY A 53 13.78 3.67 11.09
N GLY A 54 13.02 2.77 10.46
CA GLY A 54 12.46 1.57 11.09
C GLY A 54 11.05 1.73 11.67
N GLN A 55 10.61 2.95 12.01
CA GLN A 55 9.26 3.17 12.54
C GLN A 55 8.16 2.71 11.56
N TYR A 56 8.32 2.97 10.25
CA TYR A 56 7.41 2.44 9.23
C TYR A 56 7.24 0.91 9.31
N GLN A 57 8.34 0.18 9.46
CA GLN A 57 8.30 -1.28 9.55
C GLN A 57 7.65 -1.75 10.86
N LEU A 58 7.88 -1.04 11.97
CA LEU A 58 7.23 -1.34 13.26
C LEU A 58 5.71 -1.15 13.18
N ASP A 59 5.26 -0.01 12.64
CA ASP A 59 3.83 0.30 12.46
C ASP A 59 3.18 -0.76 11.56
N LEU A 60 3.85 -1.13 10.47
CA LEU A 60 3.37 -2.14 9.53
C LEU A 60 3.27 -3.53 10.15
N ASN A 61 4.30 -3.96 10.89
CA ASN A 61 4.31 -5.24 11.59
C ASN A 61 3.19 -5.33 12.63
N LEU A 62 2.93 -4.27 13.38
CA LEU A 62 1.85 -4.23 14.37
C LEU A 62 0.47 -4.38 13.70
N VAL A 63 0.24 -3.69 12.58
CA VAL A 63 -1.01 -3.86 11.83
C VAL A 63 -1.14 -5.30 11.33
N VAL A 64 -0.09 -5.88 10.75
CA VAL A 64 -0.09 -7.28 10.28
C VAL A 64 -0.34 -8.27 11.42
N GLN A 65 0.24 -8.05 12.60
CA GLN A 65 -0.03 -8.89 13.78
C GLN A 65 -1.52 -8.87 14.16
N HIS A 66 -2.16 -7.70 14.16
CA HIS A 66 -3.60 -7.62 14.39
C HIS A 66 -4.42 -8.35 13.31
N ILE A 67 -3.98 -8.29 12.05
CA ILE A 67 -4.62 -9.02 10.95
C ILE A 67 -4.49 -10.53 11.18
N LEU A 68 -3.29 -11.01 11.51
CA LEU A 68 -3.03 -12.44 11.74
C LEU A 68 -3.85 -12.98 12.91
N SER A 69 -3.91 -12.26 14.03
CA SER A 69 -4.75 -12.64 15.18
C SER A 69 -6.22 -12.72 14.79
N TYR A 70 -6.73 -11.71 14.08
CA TYR A 70 -8.12 -11.72 13.60
C TYR A 70 -8.38 -12.88 12.62
N ALA A 71 -7.49 -13.13 11.67
CA ALA A 71 -7.60 -14.22 10.72
C ALA A 71 -7.59 -15.58 11.43
N HIS A 72 -6.80 -15.73 12.49
CA HIS A 72 -6.71 -16.96 13.27
C HIS A 72 -8.03 -17.33 13.93
N GLU A 73 -8.74 -16.34 14.49
CA GLU A 73 -10.02 -16.52 15.21
C GLU A 73 -11.19 -16.90 14.30
N ILE A 74 -11.08 -16.72 12.99
CA ILE A 74 -12.17 -17.00 12.05
C ILE A 74 -12.22 -18.51 11.75
N PRO A 75 -13.33 -19.21 12.05
CA PRO A 75 -13.58 -20.54 11.53
C PRO A 75 -13.93 -20.45 10.04
N LEU A 76 -13.23 -21.23 9.21
CA LEU A 76 -13.55 -21.32 7.78
C LEU A 76 -14.77 -22.21 7.59
N ALA A 77 -15.67 -21.79 6.70
CA ALA A 77 -16.74 -22.67 6.25
C ALA A 77 -16.18 -23.71 5.27
N ALA A 78 -16.84 -24.87 5.20
CA ALA A 78 -16.41 -26.00 4.37
C ALA A 78 -16.57 -25.76 2.85
N ASP A 79 -17.32 -24.74 2.44
CA ASP A 79 -17.61 -24.44 1.03
C ASP A 79 -16.44 -23.76 0.30
N GLY A 80 -15.38 -23.37 1.01
CA GLY A 80 -14.20 -22.73 0.43
C GLY A 80 -14.45 -21.29 -0.07
N MET A 81 -15.52 -20.64 0.39
CA MET A 81 -15.93 -19.31 -0.08
C MET A 81 -15.47 -18.17 0.85
N ASP A 82 -14.68 -18.44 1.88
CA ASP A 82 -14.11 -17.38 2.73
C ASP A 82 -12.91 -16.72 2.03
N ALA A 83 -13.05 -15.43 1.75
CA ALA A 83 -12.12 -14.66 0.95
C ALA A 83 -11.40 -13.56 1.74
N TRP A 84 -10.22 -13.19 1.25
CA TRP A 84 -9.46 -12.04 1.71
C TRP A 84 -9.08 -11.15 0.53
N ILE A 85 -9.06 -9.84 0.72
CA ILE A 85 -8.63 -8.89 -0.32
C ILE A 85 -7.38 -8.17 0.15
N LEU A 86 -6.37 -8.12 -0.71
CA LEU A 86 -5.16 -7.33 -0.53
C LEU A 86 -5.01 -6.38 -1.72
N ASP A 87 -4.73 -5.10 -1.46
CA ASP A 87 -4.15 -4.22 -2.48
C ASP A 87 -2.73 -4.68 -2.87
N VAL A 88 -2.20 -4.16 -3.97
CA VAL A 88 -0.88 -4.51 -4.51
C VAL A 88 0.20 -3.45 -4.22
N ASP A 89 -0.03 -2.18 -4.52
CA ASP A 89 1.02 -1.15 -4.53
C ASP A 89 1.21 -0.58 -3.12
N ASP A 90 2.42 -0.70 -2.55
CA ASP A 90 2.73 -0.41 -1.13
C ASP A 90 1.91 -1.19 -0.09
N THR A 91 1.11 -2.15 -0.56
CA THR A 91 0.53 -3.23 0.23
C THR A 91 1.32 -4.53 0.04
N CYS A 92 1.22 -5.20 -1.12
CA CYS A 92 1.97 -6.44 -1.38
C CYS A 92 3.42 -6.18 -1.84
N ILE A 93 3.62 -5.21 -2.74
CA ILE A 93 4.94 -4.84 -3.28
C ILE A 93 5.20 -3.36 -3.08
N SER A 94 6.41 -3.00 -2.68
CA SER A 94 6.74 -1.64 -2.26
C SER A 94 7.25 -0.77 -3.43
N ASN A 95 6.84 0.49 -3.44
CA ASN A 95 7.36 1.55 -4.30
C ASN A 95 8.27 2.53 -3.53
N ILE A 96 8.67 2.21 -2.29
CA ILE A 96 9.55 3.08 -1.47
C ILE A 96 10.82 3.49 -2.23
N ASP A 97 11.45 2.58 -2.99
CA ASP A 97 12.66 2.90 -3.75
C ASP A 97 12.41 3.92 -4.88
N TYR A 98 11.23 3.91 -5.49
CA TYR A 98 10.83 4.97 -6.40
C TYR A 98 10.67 6.29 -5.65
N TYR A 99 9.97 6.26 -4.51
CA TYR A 99 9.65 7.46 -3.73
C TYR A 99 10.87 8.07 -3.02
N LYS A 100 11.94 7.30 -2.73
CA LYS A 100 13.24 7.86 -2.30
C LYS A 100 13.78 8.90 -3.28
N GLY A 101 13.66 8.63 -4.59
CA GLY A 101 14.04 9.56 -5.66
C GLY A 101 13.04 10.70 -5.90
N ARG A 102 11.91 10.71 -5.20
CA ARG A 102 10.84 11.73 -5.25
C ARG A 102 10.63 12.42 -3.91
N ARG A 103 11.67 12.42 -3.08
CA ARG A 103 11.66 12.99 -1.72
C ARG A 103 10.45 12.53 -0.91
N PHE A 104 10.14 11.23 -0.97
CA PHE A 104 9.00 10.59 -0.30
C PHE A 104 7.64 11.24 -0.58
N GLY A 105 7.44 11.81 -1.77
CA GLY A 105 6.17 12.43 -2.17
C GLY A 105 6.15 13.96 -2.07
N CYS A 106 7.25 14.60 -1.67
CA CYS A 106 7.37 16.06 -1.73
C CYS A 106 7.52 16.57 -3.17
N ASP A 107 7.86 15.71 -4.13
CA ASP A 107 7.94 16.06 -5.54
C ASP A 107 6.63 15.68 -6.26
N PRO A 108 6.16 16.46 -7.24
CA PRO A 108 4.95 16.14 -8.01
C PRO A 108 5.01 14.76 -8.67
N PHE A 109 3.89 14.06 -8.66
CA PHE A 109 3.77 12.76 -9.31
C PHE A 109 3.83 12.88 -10.84
N ASP A 110 4.70 12.08 -11.45
CA ASP A 110 4.81 11.92 -12.90
C ASP A 110 4.40 10.49 -13.28
N SER A 111 3.28 10.37 -13.98
CA SER A 111 2.70 9.07 -14.36
C SER A 111 3.55 8.32 -15.38
N ALA A 112 4.24 9.02 -16.28
CA ALA A 112 5.09 8.39 -17.29
C ALA A 112 6.34 7.80 -16.63
N ILE A 113 6.96 8.55 -15.71
CA ILE A 113 8.15 8.08 -15.00
C ILE A 113 7.80 6.94 -14.02
N PHE A 114 6.67 7.05 -13.32
CA PHE A 114 6.21 5.95 -12.46
C PHE A 114 5.88 4.69 -13.27
N LYS A 115 5.23 4.83 -14.43
CA LYS A 115 4.98 3.70 -15.33
C LYS A 115 6.29 3.06 -15.79
N ALA A 116 7.28 3.86 -16.18
CA ALA A 116 8.61 3.35 -16.55
C ALA A 116 9.31 2.61 -15.38
N TRP A 117 9.10 3.07 -14.14
CA TRP A 117 9.57 2.35 -12.95
C TRP A 117 8.89 0.99 -12.80
N ILE A 118 7.55 0.92 -12.84
CA ILE A 118 6.79 -0.33 -12.73
C ILE A 118 7.21 -1.33 -13.82
N MET A 119 7.44 -0.85 -15.05
CA MET A 119 7.85 -1.69 -16.18
C MET A 119 9.19 -2.41 -15.97
N LYS A 120 9.99 -2.00 -14.97
CA LYS A 120 11.19 -2.75 -14.58
C LYS A 120 10.84 -4.09 -13.92
N GLY A 121 9.64 -4.24 -13.34
CA GLY A 121 9.17 -5.47 -12.69
C GLY A 121 10.00 -5.90 -11.49
N LYS A 122 10.51 -4.91 -10.72
CA LYS A 122 11.47 -5.11 -9.62
C LYS A 122 11.02 -4.50 -8.29
N CYS A 123 9.74 -4.16 -8.14
CA CYS A 123 9.22 -3.71 -6.84
C CYS A 123 9.40 -4.85 -5.82
N PRO A 124 10.11 -4.64 -4.70
CA PRO A 124 10.34 -5.68 -3.71
C PRO A 124 9.04 -6.03 -2.97
N ALA A 125 8.96 -7.24 -2.41
CA ALA A 125 7.88 -7.62 -1.50
C ALA A 125 7.85 -6.69 -0.29
N ASN A 126 6.65 -6.40 0.20
CA ASN A 126 6.47 -6.01 1.58
C ASN A 126 6.58 -7.28 2.45
N PRO A 127 7.63 -7.43 3.29
CA PRO A 127 7.90 -8.69 3.97
C PRO A 127 6.78 -9.12 4.93
N ALA A 128 6.18 -8.18 5.68
CA ALA A 128 5.13 -8.53 6.61
C ALA A 128 3.82 -8.88 5.90
N VAL A 129 3.51 -8.22 4.78
CA VAL A 129 2.33 -8.58 3.97
C VAL A 129 2.54 -9.91 3.24
N LEU A 130 3.78 -10.25 2.86
CA LEU A 130 4.09 -11.58 2.33
C LEU A 130 3.90 -12.68 3.39
N GLU A 131 4.29 -12.42 4.65
CA GLU A 131 4.01 -13.31 5.78
C GLU A 131 2.50 -13.49 5.97
N LEU A 132 1.74 -12.38 6.01
CA LEU A 132 0.28 -12.40 6.07
C LEU A 132 -0.32 -13.23 4.93
N PHE A 133 0.08 -12.96 3.70
CA PHE A 133 -0.41 -13.66 2.51
C PHE A 133 -0.21 -15.17 2.64
N ASN A 134 0.99 -15.61 3.01
CA ASN A 134 1.29 -17.03 3.19
C ASN A 134 0.47 -17.66 4.33
N ALA A 135 0.25 -16.94 5.43
CA ALA A 135 -0.59 -17.41 6.53
C ALA A 135 -2.07 -17.56 6.12
N LEU A 136 -2.60 -16.61 5.33
CA LEU A 136 -3.97 -16.65 4.81
C LEU A 136 -4.16 -17.85 3.87
N ILE A 137 -3.23 -18.05 2.92
CA ILE A 137 -3.25 -19.20 2.00
C ILE A 137 -3.15 -20.51 2.78
N LYS A 138 -2.21 -20.62 3.72
CA LYS A 138 -2.01 -21.82 4.55
C LYS A 138 -3.26 -22.15 5.36
N LYS A 139 -3.97 -21.14 5.87
CA LYS A 139 -5.21 -21.36 6.62
C LYS A 139 -6.37 -21.82 5.72
N GLY A 140 -6.35 -21.49 4.42
CA GLY A 140 -7.34 -21.90 3.44
C GLY A 140 -8.22 -20.78 2.90
N PHE A 141 -7.92 -19.52 3.20
CA PHE A 141 -8.64 -18.37 2.62
C PHE A 141 -8.39 -18.25 1.12
N LYS A 142 -9.41 -17.78 0.39
CA LYS A 142 -9.29 -17.39 -1.01
C LYS A 142 -8.81 -15.95 -1.11
N VAL A 143 -7.52 -15.77 -1.36
CA VAL A 143 -6.93 -14.43 -1.39
C VAL A 143 -7.06 -13.83 -2.79
N PHE A 144 -7.69 -12.67 -2.89
CA PHE A 144 -7.81 -11.85 -4.08
C PHE A 144 -6.84 -10.68 -3.98
N LEU A 145 -6.07 -10.44 -5.04
CA LEU A 145 -5.23 -9.27 -5.18
C LEU A 145 -5.95 -8.25 -6.07
N LEU A 146 -6.21 -7.04 -5.57
CA LEU A 146 -7.00 -6.02 -6.26
C LEU A 146 -6.19 -4.74 -6.43
N THR A 147 -5.71 -4.49 -7.65
CA THR A 147 -4.80 -3.35 -7.94
C THR A 147 -5.46 -2.26 -8.78
N GLY A 148 -5.05 -1.02 -8.53
CA GLY A 148 -5.35 0.12 -9.40
C GLY A 148 -4.58 0.13 -10.73
N ARG A 149 -3.57 -0.74 -10.91
CA ARG A 149 -2.77 -0.82 -12.14
C ARG A 149 -3.64 -1.19 -13.35
N ASP A 150 -3.33 -0.55 -14.48
CA ASP A 150 -4.03 -0.75 -15.74
C ASP A 150 -3.82 -2.16 -16.31
N GLN A 151 -4.91 -2.84 -16.65
CA GLN A 151 -4.89 -4.21 -17.14
C GLN A 151 -4.16 -4.32 -18.48
N ALA A 152 -4.39 -3.39 -19.41
CA ALA A 152 -3.87 -3.49 -20.76
C ALA A 152 -2.34 -3.33 -20.81
N THR A 153 -1.78 -2.51 -19.93
CA THR A 153 -0.37 -2.12 -20.01
C THR A 153 0.51 -2.65 -18.89
N LEU A 154 -0.04 -3.01 -17.73
CA LEU A 154 0.76 -3.40 -16.56
C LEU A 154 0.49 -4.82 -16.06
N ALA A 155 -0.46 -5.56 -16.65
CA ALA A 155 -0.83 -6.88 -16.14
C ALA A 155 0.31 -7.88 -16.14
N GLN A 156 0.98 -8.08 -17.28
CA GLN A 156 2.03 -9.10 -17.40
C GLN A 156 3.21 -8.82 -16.47
N ILE A 157 3.69 -7.57 -16.44
CA ILE A 157 4.85 -7.21 -15.62
C ILE A 157 4.55 -7.30 -14.13
N THR A 158 3.34 -6.90 -13.70
CA THR A 158 2.92 -6.97 -12.30
C THR A 158 2.76 -8.41 -11.84
N THR A 159 2.14 -9.27 -12.67
CA THR A 159 2.01 -10.70 -12.38
C THR A 159 3.37 -11.36 -12.21
N ASN A 160 4.31 -11.07 -13.10
CA ASN A 160 5.68 -11.60 -13.01
C ASN A 160 6.41 -11.08 -11.77
N ASN A 161 6.27 -9.78 -11.46
CA ASN A 161 6.86 -9.19 -10.27
C ASN A 161 6.31 -9.86 -9.00
N LEU A 162 4.99 -10.00 -8.85
CA LEU A 162 4.37 -10.63 -7.68
C LEU A 162 4.83 -12.08 -7.50
N ARG A 163 4.88 -12.85 -8.60
CA ARG A 163 5.40 -14.24 -8.58
C ARG A 163 6.85 -14.27 -8.11
N ASN A 164 7.71 -13.41 -8.65
CA ASN A 164 9.13 -13.33 -8.29
C ASN A 164 9.34 -12.89 -6.82
N GLN A 165 8.38 -12.17 -6.26
CA GLN A 165 8.38 -11.71 -4.86
C GLN A 165 7.69 -12.70 -3.91
N GLY A 166 7.28 -13.89 -4.39
CA GLY A 166 6.75 -14.96 -3.56
C GLY A 166 5.23 -14.95 -3.36
N PHE A 167 4.49 -14.04 -3.98
CA PHE A 167 3.01 -14.03 -3.92
C PHE A 167 2.43 -15.07 -4.88
N ILE A 168 2.46 -16.34 -4.47
CA ILE A 168 2.03 -17.50 -5.24
C ILE A 168 0.83 -18.17 -4.57
N GLY A 169 -0.20 -18.51 -5.37
CA GLY A 169 -1.38 -19.25 -4.87
C GLY A 169 -2.61 -18.39 -4.57
N TYR A 170 -2.60 -17.09 -4.92
CA TYR A 170 -3.81 -16.27 -4.86
C TYR A 170 -4.92 -16.80 -5.78
N GLN A 171 -6.17 -16.56 -5.40
CA GLN A 171 -7.36 -16.98 -6.16
C GLN A 171 -7.50 -16.20 -7.47
N ARG A 172 -7.33 -14.88 -7.44
CA ARG A 172 -7.38 -14.01 -8.62
C ARG A 172 -6.58 -12.74 -8.38
N LEU A 173 -5.85 -12.30 -9.41
CA LEU A 173 -5.27 -10.96 -9.49
C LEU A 173 -6.12 -10.12 -10.45
N ILE A 174 -6.71 -9.05 -9.94
CA ILE A 174 -7.69 -8.22 -10.62
C ILE A 174 -7.09 -6.85 -10.87
N PHE A 175 -7.02 -6.47 -12.15
CA PHE A 175 -6.51 -5.19 -12.62
C PHE A 175 -7.63 -4.23 -12.97
N ARG A 176 -7.30 -2.94 -13.06
CA ARG A 176 -8.24 -1.92 -13.55
C ARG A 176 -8.41 -2.08 -15.06
N SER A 177 -9.59 -2.51 -15.49
CA SER A 177 -9.93 -2.67 -16.90
C SER A 177 -10.37 -1.35 -17.54
N ALA A 178 -10.48 -1.33 -18.87
CA ALA A 178 -10.93 -0.16 -19.64
C ALA A 178 -12.31 0.37 -19.19
N LYS A 179 -13.21 -0.53 -18.72
CA LYS A 179 -14.53 -0.17 -18.17
C LYS A 179 -14.44 0.82 -17.01
N TYR A 180 -13.37 0.75 -16.22
CA TYR A 180 -13.16 1.56 -15.01
C TYR A 180 -12.15 2.70 -15.22
N LYS A 181 -11.73 2.95 -16.47
CA LYS A 181 -10.85 4.07 -16.80
C LYS A 181 -11.55 5.40 -16.47
N GLY A 182 -10.84 6.31 -15.80
CA GLY A 182 -11.36 7.61 -15.36
C GLY A 182 -12.28 7.57 -14.14
N GLN A 183 -12.64 6.40 -13.61
CA GLN A 183 -13.40 6.29 -12.37
C GLN A 183 -12.49 6.39 -11.14
N SER A 184 -13.03 6.82 -9.99
CA SER A 184 -12.26 6.83 -8.73
C SER A 184 -11.85 5.42 -8.31
N ALA A 185 -10.78 5.32 -7.51
CA ALA A 185 -10.36 4.05 -6.93
C ALA A 185 -11.46 3.45 -6.05
N VAL A 186 -12.15 4.28 -5.26
CA VAL A 186 -13.29 3.83 -4.43
C VAL A 186 -14.37 3.16 -5.29
N ARG A 187 -14.79 3.79 -6.39
CA ARG A 187 -15.87 3.27 -7.25
C ARG A 187 -15.46 1.97 -7.94
N TYR A 188 -14.25 1.95 -8.50
CA TYR A 188 -13.71 0.75 -9.14
C TYR A 188 -13.61 -0.42 -8.15
N LYS A 189 -12.95 -0.21 -7.01
CA LYS A 189 -12.71 -1.30 -6.04
C LYS A 189 -14.02 -1.76 -5.39
N SER A 190 -14.96 -0.87 -5.11
CA SER A 190 -16.31 -1.26 -4.64
C SER A 190 -17.03 -2.17 -5.63
N ALA A 191 -16.98 -1.85 -6.92
CA ALA A 191 -17.62 -2.68 -7.94
C ALA A 191 -16.99 -4.07 -8.03
N ILE A 192 -15.67 -4.18 -7.95
CA ILE A 192 -14.98 -5.49 -7.94
C ILE A 192 -15.31 -6.28 -6.68
N ARG A 193 -15.35 -5.66 -5.49
CA ARG A 193 -15.73 -6.36 -4.26
C ARG A 193 -17.16 -6.88 -4.33
N LYS A 194 -18.07 -6.10 -4.90
CA LYS A 194 -19.46 -6.52 -5.16
C LYS A 194 -19.54 -7.69 -6.15
N GLU A 195 -18.72 -7.70 -7.19
CA GLU A 195 -18.61 -8.83 -8.11
C GLU A 195 -18.12 -10.09 -7.36
N ILE A 196 -17.10 -9.97 -6.49
CA ILE A 196 -16.59 -11.07 -5.65
C ILE A 196 -17.68 -11.61 -4.71
N GLU A 197 -18.41 -10.75 -3.98
CA GLU A 197 -19.52 -11.19 -3.12
C GLU A 197 -20.66 -11.82 -3.94
N GLY A 198 -20.94 -11.29 -5.14
CA GLY A 198 -21.93 -11.85 -6.07
C GLY A 198 -21.56 -13.23 -6.62
N GLU A 199 -20.27 -13.58 -6.66
CA GLU A 199 -19.78 -14.93 -6.94
C GLU A 199 -19.95 -15.89 -5.73
N GLY A 200 -20.47 -15.40 -4.60
CA GLY A 200 -20.75 -16.16 -3.38
C GLY A 200 -19.64 -16.10 -2.32
N TYR A 201 -18.55 -15.36 -2.57
CA TYR A 201 -17.47 -15.23 -1.59
C TYR A 201 -17.89 -14.36 -0.41
N ARG A 202 -17.42 -14.75 0.78
CA ARG A 202 -17.53 -13.95 2.00
C ARG A 202 -16.22 -13.24 2.24
N ILE A 203 -16.17 -11.93 2.02
CA ILE A 203 -14.96 -11.16 2.28
C ILE A 203 -14.78 -11.02 3.79
N ARG A 204 -13.83 -11.78 4.35
CA ARG A 204 -13.53 -11.79 5.79
C ARG A 204 -12.60 -10.65 6.19
N GLY A 205 -11.72 -10.23 5.29
CA GLY A 205 -10.83 -9.10 5.52
C GLY A 205 -10.43 -8.39 4.23
N ASN A 206 -10.19 -7.09 4.34
CA ASN A 206 -9.75 -6.22 3.25
C ASN A 206 -8.60 -5.33 3.75
N VAL A 207 -7.46 -5.39 3.07
CA VAL A 207 -6.21 -4.74 3.48
C VAL A 207 -5.70 -3.86 2.34
N GLY A 208 -5.34 -2.62 2.67
CA GLY A 208 -4.76 -1.68 1.72
C GLY A 208 -4.03 -0.55 2.43
N ASP A 209 -3.14 0.10 1.70
CA ASP A 209 -2.37 1.25 2.17
C ASP A 209 -3.11 2.58 1.93
N GLN A 210 -4.20 2.56 1.16
CA GLN A 210 -5.03 3.74 0.89
C GLN A 210 -6.43 3.58 1.49
N TRP A 211 -7.00 4.70 1.92
CA TRP A 211 -8.41 4.70 2.33
C TRP A 211 -9.37 4.38 1.17
N SER A 212 -8.97 4.65 -0.08
CA SER A 212 -9.76 4.28 -1.25
C SER A 212 -9.88 2.76 -1.46
N ASP A 213 -9.03 1.96 -0.83
CA ASP A 213 -9.14 0.50 -0.81
C ASP A 213 -10.19 0.01 0.19
N LEU A 214 -10.43 0.83 1.23
CA LEU A 214 -11.16 0.49 2.45
C LEU A 214 -12.44 1.33 2.63
N GLN A 215 -12.85 2.05 1.59
CA GLN A 215 -14.08 2.84 1.54
C GLN A 215 -15.00 2.38 0.41
N GLY A 216 -16.26 2.82 0.48
CA GLY A 216 -17.32 2.44 -0.45
C GLY A 216 -18.07 1.20 0.02
N GLU A 217 -18.48 0.36 -0.92
CA GLU A 217 -19.37 -0.79 -0.65
C GLU A 217 -18.60 -2.12 -0.58
N CYS A 218 -19.23 -3.15 -0.01
CA CYS A 218 -18.72 -4.53 0.00
C CYS A 218 -17.32 -4.64 0.62
N LEU A 219 -17.06 -3.97 1.75
CA LEU A 219 -15.73 -3.93 2.38
C LEU A 219 -15.32 -5.25 3.03
N GLY A 220 -16.25 -6.18 3.19
CA GLY A 220 -16.09 -7.36 4.03
C GLY A 220 -16.23 -7.05 5.52
N ASN A 221 -15.97 -8.07 6.34
CA ASN A 221 -16.23 -8.01 7.78
C ASN A 221 -15.31 -7.06 8.54
N ARG A 222 -14.07 -6.87 8.07
CA ARG A 222 -13.09 -5.98 8.71
C ARG A 222 -12.09 -5.41 7.71
N THR A 223 -11.80 -4.12 7.85
CA THR A 223 -10.79 -3.41 7.06
C THR A 223 -9.53 -3.15 7.87
N PHE A 224 -8.39 -3.13 7.21
CA PHE A 224 -7.09 -2.85 7.84
C PHE A 224 -6.27 -1.90 6.97
N LYS A 225 -5.96 -0.72 7.51
CA LYS A 225 -5.18 0.33 6.86
C LYS A 225 -3.70 0.12 7.18
N LEU A 226 -2.88 -0.11 6.14
CA LEU A 226 -1.43 -0.04 6.25
C LEU A 226 -0.97 1.42 6.14
N PRO A 227 0.12 1.83 6.82
CA PRO A 227 0.59 3.19 6.71
C PRO A 227 1.12 3.49 5.30
N ASN A 228 0.79 4.66 4.76
CA ASN A 228 1.43 5.20 3.57
C ASN A 228 1.27 6.73 3.49
N PRO A 229 2.29 7.47 3.94
CA PRO A 229 2.29 8.94 3.86
C PRO A 229 2.92 9.49 2.57
N MET A 230 3.32 8.64 1.61
CA MET A 230 4.07 9.09 0.42
C MET A 230 3.17 9.62 -0.69
N TYR A 231 1.92 9.15 -0.77
CA TYR A 231 0.95 9.61 -1.76
C TYR A 231 -0.50 9.37 -1.29
N PHE A 232 -1.44 9.99 -2.00
CA PHE A 232 -2.88 9.87 -1.77
C PHE A 232 -3.61 9.45 -3.04
N ILE A 233 -4.47 8.44 -2.92
CA ILE A 233 -5.35 7.96 -3.99
C ILE A 233 -6.81 8.02 -3.53
N SER A 234 -7.69 8.59 -4.36
CA SER A 234 -9.14 8.63 -4.17
C SER A 234 -9.94 7.83 -5.21
#